data_AF-A0A920T4P0-F1
#
_entry.id   AF-A0A920T4P0-F1
#
_cell.length_a   1.000
_cell.length_b   1.000
_cell.length_c   1.000
_cell.angle_alpha   90.00
_cell.angle_beta   90.00
_cell.angle_gamma   90.00
#
_symmetry.space_group_name_H-M   'P 1'
#
loop_
_entity.id
_entity.type
_entity.pdbx_description
1 polymer ?
#
loop_
_entity_poly.entity_id
_entity_poly.type
_entity_poly.pdbx_seq_one_letter_code
_entity_poly.pdbx_strand_id
1 'polypeptide(L)'
;MSWAITLYDLEPSTESGLHKMSLAADDGNWAWIEAKAILSNLYLWVENEPILALEHSKDLAKYFPNNYYFNLLYLESIIRTGNLDISSTIIKDMENSLSKLTSRQIEWYTPYLNYEKALLSFYQEDYHKTIDLVDNTIENYTAELDIILGNAYLLKGMAYDKIDERGRAKECYHKCIALDNFSGAMIKAKDYLQQPYIRN
;
A
#
# COMPACT_ATOMS: atom_id res chain seq x y z
N MET A 1 6.38 9.26 39.32
CA MET A 1 5.84 8.57 38.13
C MET A 1 6.34 9.18 36.81
N SER A 2 6.59 10.49 36.73
CA SER A 2 7.11 11.18 35.52
C SER A 2 8.56 10.81 35.12
N TRP A 3 9.47 10.53 36.05
CA TRP A 3 10.87 10.24 35.72
C TRP A 3 11.11 8.88 35.03
N ALA A 4 10.25 7.89 35.28
CA ALA A 4 10.32 6.59 34.62
C ALA A 4 9.85 6.68 33.17
N ILE A 5 8.92 7.58 32.85
CA ILE A 5 8.40 7.76 31.48
C ILE A 5 9.50 8.32 30.56
N THR A 6 10.29 9.27 31.06
CA THR A 6 11.39 9.89 30.31
C THR A 6 12.62 8.97 30.23
N LEU A 7 12.88 8.14 31.24
CA LEU A 7 14.02 7.21 31.23
C LEU A 7 13.81 5.99 30.32
N TYR A 8 12.56 5.58 30.10
CA TYR A 8 12.18 4.42 29.29
C TYR A 8 11.57 4.78 27.92
N ASP A 9 11.62 6.06 27.53
CA ASP A 9 11.00 6.56 26.28
C ASP A 9 9.56 6.07 26.11
N LEU A 10 8.75 6.23 27.17
CA LEU A 10 7.36 5.76 27.24
C LEU A 10 6.37 6.83 26.80
N GLU A 11 6.81 7.93 26.18
CA GLU A 11 5.89 8.82 25.48
C GLU A 11 5.49 8.19 24.14
N PRO A 12 4.22 7.79 23.96
CA PRO A 12 3.79 7.20 22.71
C PRO A 12 3.80 8.28 21.61
N SER A 13 4.68 8.10 20.63
CA SER A 13 4.73 8.86 19.39
C SER A 13 4.89 7.92 18.20
N THR A 14 4.50 8.36 17.00
CA THR A 14 4.77 7.62 15.75
C THR A 14 6.26 7.33 15.61
N GLU A 15 7.11 8.31 15.92
CA GLU A 15 8.56 8.20 15.86
C GLU A 15 9.12 7.14 16.84
N SER A 16 8.74 7.18 18.12
CA SER A 16 9.18 6.18 19.11
C SER A 16 8.65 4.78 18.77
N GLY A 17 7.44 4.68 18.22
CA GLY A 17 6.87 3.43 17.72
C GLY A 17 7.67 2.84 16.56
N LEU A 18 7.89 3.62 15.49
CA LEU A 18 8.69 3.21 14.34
C LEU A 18 10.12 2.84 14.74
N HIS A 19 10.74 3.60 15.65
CA HIS A 19 12.08 3.31 16.14
C HIS A 19 12.16 1.94 16.83
N LYS A 20 11.24 1.64 17.76
CA LYS A 20 11.19 0.35 18.46
C LYS A 20 10.95 -0.81 17.49
N MET A 21 10.12 -0.61 16.47
CA MET A 21 9.86 -1.61 15.43
C MET A 21 11.09 -1.81 14.54
N SER A 22 11.82 -0.75 14.20
CA SER A 22 13.09 -0.85 13.46
C SER A 22 14.11 -1.68 14.24
N LEU A 23 14.27 -1.44 15.53
CA LEU A 23 15.17 -2.26 16.37
C LEU A 23 14.75 -3.74 16.36
N ALA A 24 13.45 -4.04 16.42
CA ALA A 24 12.97 -5.42 16.33
C ALA A 24 13.18 -6.02 14.93
N ALA A 25 13.08 -5.22 13.86
CA ALA A 25 13.33 -5.62 12.48
C ALA A 25 14.80 -5.93 12.19
N ASP A 26 15.73 -5.24 12.85
CA ASP A 26 17.17 -5.39 12.62
C ASP A 26 17.80 -6.40 13.58
N ASP A 27 17.43 -6.38 14.86
CA ASP A 27 18.10 -7.14 15.92
C ASP A 27 17.25 -8.27 16.51
N GLY A 28 15.96 -8.34 16.15
CA GLY A 28 15.02 -9.30 16.75
C GLY A 28 15.23 -10.73 16.24
N ASN A 29 15.72 -11.63 17.09
CA ASN A 29 15.94 -13.05 16.71
C ASN A 29 14.71 -13.75 16.08
N TRP A 30 13.51 -13.42 16.56
CA TRP A 30 12.25 -14.02 16.09
C TRP A 30 11.25 -12.97 15.58
N ALA A 31 11.31 -11.76 16.12
CA ALA A 31 10.33 -10.71 15.83
C ALA A 31 10.59 -9.98 14.51
N TRP A 32 11.77 -10.15 13.91
CA TRP A 32 12.18 -9.36 12.74
C TRP A 32 11.23 -9.51 11.55
N ILE A 33 10.63 -10.69 11.36
CA ILE A 33 9.72 -10.98 10.25
C ILE A 33 8.46 -10.11 10.35
N GLU A 34 7.79 -10.15 11.51
CA GLU A 34 6.59 -9.36 11.76
C GLU A 34 6.91 -7.87 11.82
N ALA A 35 8.04 -7.49 12.43
CA ALA A 35 8.47 -6.10 12.51
C ALA A 35 8.70 -5.51 11.10
N LYS A 36 9.41 -6.23 10.21
CA LYS A 36 9.58 -5.81 8.82
C LYS A 36 8.26 -5.75 8.07
N ALA A 37 7.36 -6.71 8.28
CA ALA A 37 6.06 -6.72 7.61
C ALA A 37 5.23 -5.49 7.99
N ILE A 38 5.18 -5.16 9.29
CA ILE A 38 4.44 -4.00 9.77
C ILE A 38 5.12 -2.69 9.33
N LEU A 39 6.45 -2.59 9.39
CA LEU A 39 7.17 -1.41 8.89
C LEU A 39 6.91 -1.19 7.39
N SER A 40 6.95 -2.23 6.57
CA SER A 40 6.57 -2.13 5.15
C SER A 40 5.15 -1.61 4.96
N ASN A 41 4.18 -2.09 5.75
CA ASN A 41 2.80 -1.59 5.71
C ASN A 41 2.70 -0.11 6.06
N LEU A 42 3.28 0.29 7.18
CA LEU A 42 3.24 1.67 7.67
C LEU A 42 3.90 2.61 6.68
N TYR A 43 5.09 2.26 6.20
CA TYR A 43 5.79 3.07 5.21
C TYR A 43 5.05 3.16 3.87
N LEU A 44 4.44 2.08 3.37
CA LEU A 44 3.65 2.16 2.14
C LEU A 44 2.41 3.03 2.33
N TRP A 45 1.58 2.73 3.31
CA TRP A 45 0.19 3.18 3.29
C TRP A 45 -0.17 4.24 4.33
N VAL A 46 0.67 4.45 5.34
CA VAL A 46 0.48 5.48 6.37
C VAL A 46 1.44 6.65 6.12
N GLU A 47 2.75 6.40 6.11
CA GLU A 47 3.78 7.44 6.01
C GLU A 47 4.09 7.85 4.56
N ASN A 48 3.72 7.01 3.58
CA ASN A 48 4.00 7.24 2.16
C ASN A 48 5.51 7.36 1.83
N GLU A 49 6.31 6.49 2.44
CA GLU A 49 7.77 6.37 2.27
C GLU A 49 8.15 5.04 1.59
N PRO A 50 7.88 4.88 0.27
CA PRO A 50 8.05 3.59 -0.42
C PRO A 50 9.51 3.11 -0.51
N ILE A 51 10.49 4.00 -0.39
CA ILE A 51 11.92 3.63 -0.35
C ILE A 51 12.23 2.88 0.95
N LEU A 52 11.75 3.38 2.10
CA LEU A 52 11.92 2.70 3.38
C LEU A 52 11.14 1.38 3.43
N ALA A 53 9.95 1.36 2.84
CA ALA A 53 9.19 0.12 2.70
C ALA A 53 9.96 -0.94 1.90
N LEU A 54 10.65 -0.54 0.83
CA LEU A 54 11.43 -1.41 -0.04
C LEU A 54 12.58 -2.10 0.69
N GLU A 55 13.24 -1.41 1.62
CA GLU A 55 14.33 -1.98 2.43
C GLU A 55 13.88 -3.22 3.18
N HIS A 56 12.70 -3.15 3.81
CA HIS A 56 12.14 -4.25 4.59
C HIS A 56 11.44 -5.31 3.73
N SER A 57 10.64 -4.89 2.74
CA SER A 57 9.82 -5.80 1.93
C SER A 57 10.66 -6.69 1.03
N LYS A 58 11.80 -6.18 0.54
CA LYS A 58 12.79 -6.94 -0.23
C LYS A 58 13.36 -8.12 0.56
N ASP A 59 13.68 -7.92 1.84
CA ASP A 59 14.17 -8.99 2.68
C ASP A 59 13.09 -10.06 2.90
N LEU A 60 11.86 -9.64 3.19
CA LEU A 60 10.74 -10.56 3.36
C LEU A 60 10.49 -11.42 2.12
N ALA A 61 10.43 -10.81 0.93
CA ALA A 61 10.26 -11.54 -0.33
C ALA A 61 11.45 -12.47 -0.62
N LYS A 62 12.68 -12.06 -0.28
CA LYS A 62 13.88 -12.89 -0.45
C LYS A 62 13.88 -14.12 0.46
N TYR A 63 13.54 -13.97 1.73
CA TYR A 63 13.56 -15.09 2.70
C TYR A 63 12.31 -15.97 2.61
N PHE A 64 11.19 -15.43 2.16
CA PHE A 64 9.92 -16.14 2.03
C PHE A 64 9.29 -15.95 0.65
N PRO A 65 9.94 -16.43 -0.42
CA PRO A 65 9.51 -16.17 -1.81
C PRO A 65 8.11 -16.72 -2.13
N ASN A 66 7.63 -17.71 -1.37
CA ASN A 66 6.30 -18.29 -1.55
C ASN A 66 5.22 -17.62 -0.67
N ASN A 67 5.57 -16.64 0.16
CA ASN A 67 4.58 -15.87 0.93
C ASN A 67 3.96 -14.80 0.03
N TYR A 68 2.69 -14.98 -0.32
CA TYR A 68 2.00 -14.11 -1.27
C TYR A 68 1.92 -12.66 -0.79
N TYR A 69 1.66 -12.45 0.50
CA TYR A 69 1.51 -11.12 1.08
C TYR A 69 2.84 -10.35 1.12
N PHE A 70 3.94 -11.02 1.44
CA PHE A 70 5.26 -10.36 1.41
C PHE A 70 5.66 -9.97 -0.01
N ASN A 71 5.25 -10.75 -1.01
CA ASN A 71 5.43 -10.38 -2.41
C ASN A 71 4.54 -9.19 -2.82
N LEU A 72 3.33 -9.03 -2.26
CA LEU A 72 2.51 -7.83 -2.46
C LEU A 72 3.23 -6.58 -1.93
N LEU A 73 3.73 -6.62 -0.69
CA LEU A 73 4.48 -5.50 -0.09
C LEU A 73 5.71 -5.12 -0.92
N TYR A 74 6.44 -6.13 -1.40
CA TYR A 74 7.61 -5.93 -2.25
C TYR A 74 7.22 -5.35 -3.62
N LEU A 75 6.17 -5.90 -4.26
CA LEU A 75 5.67 -5.43 -5.55
C LEU A 75 5.28 -3.96 -5.49
N GLU A 76 4.48 -3.54 -4.50
CA GLU A 76 4.07 -2.14 -4.40
C GLU A 76 5.29 -1.22 -4.21
N SER A 77 6.23 -1.64 -3.35
CA SER A 77 7.49 -0.91 -3.12
C SER A 77 8.29 -0.73 -4.41
N ILE A 78 8.38 -1.78 -5.25
CA ILE A 78 9.07 -1.74 -6.55
C ILE A 78 8.33 -0.83 -7.55
N ILE A 79 7.00 -0.89 -7.61
CA ILE A 79 6.20 -0.02 -8.49
C ILE A 79 6.43 1.46 -8.10
N ARG A 80 6.30 1.77 -6.81
CA ARG A 80 6.39 3.15 -6.30
C ARG A 80 7.81 3.71 -6.24
N THR A 81 8.82 2.87 -6.47
CA THR A 81 10.22 3.28 -6.67
C THR A 81 10.63 3.27 -8.16
N GLY A 82 9.68 3.04 -9.07
CA GLY A 82 9.83 3.28 -10.51
C GLY A 82 10.39 2.11 -11.32
N ASN A 83 10.52 0.92 -10.75
CA ASN A 83 11.11 -0.23 -11.44
C ASN A 83 10.04 -1.10 -12.13
N LEU A 84 9.39 -0.51 -13.14
CA LEU A 84 8.17 -1.04 -13.77
C LEU A 84 8.37 -2.37 -14.53
N ASP A 85 9.56 -2.61 -15.08
CA ASP A 85 9.90 -3.87 -15.76
C ASP A 85 9.94 -5.05 -14.78
N ILE A 86 10.56 -4.83 -13.61
CA ILE A 86 10.56 -5.83 -12.54
C ILE A 86 9.15 -6.02 -12.00
N SER A 87 8.38 -4.94 -11.79
CA SER A 87 6.97 -5.04 -11.37
C SER A 87 6.15 -5.91 -12.31
N SER A 88 6.32 -5.74 -13.62
CA SER A 88 5.61 -6.51 -14.64
C SER A 88 5.96 -8.00 -14.59
N THR A 89 7.20 -8.35 -14.29
CA THR A 89 7.63 -9.73 -14.10
C THR A 89 7.00 -10.33 -12.84
N ILE A 90 7.08 -9.61 -11.71
CA ILE A 90 6.52 -10.07 -10.42
C ILE A 90 5.01 -10.28 -10.52
N ILE A 91 4.26 -9.38 -11.17
CA ILE A 91 2.80 -9.53 -11.36
C ILE A 91 2.48 -10.85 -12.08
N LYS A 92 3.20 -11.19 -13.15
CA LYS A 92 2.97 -12.44 -13.89
C LYS A 92 3.20 -13.66 -13.01
N ASP A 93 4.27 -13.64 -12.20
CA ASP A 93 4.57 -14.72 -11.26
C ASP A 93 3.49 -14.83 -10.17
N MET A 94 3.00 -13.69 -9.68
CA MET A 94 1.94 -13.61 -8.68
C MET A 94 0.59 -14.09 -9.23
N GLU A 95 0.22 -13.76 -10.47
CA GLU A 95 -0.98 -14.29 -11.15
C GLU A 95 -0.94 -15.82 -11.24
N ASN A 96 0.21 -16.38 -11.62
CA ASN A 96 0.39 -17.83 -11.67
C ASN A 96 0.29 -18.48 -10.28
N SER A 97 0.87 -17.84 -9.25
CA SER A 97 0.86 -18.35 -7.89
C SER A 97 -0.49 -18.21 -7.18
N LEU A 98 -1.32 -17.22 -7.55
CA LEU A 98 -2.64 -16.97 -6.97
C LEU A 98 -3.53 -18.20 -7.11
N SER A 99 -3.51 -18.86 -8.26
CA SER A 99 -4.27 -20.10 -8.52
C SER A 99 -3.92 -21.27 -7.60
N LYS A 100 -2.77 -21.21 -6.91
CA LYS A 100 -2.28 -22.25 -6.00
C LYS A 100 -2.68 -22.00 -4.54
N LEU A 101 -3.28 -20.84 -4.25
CA LEU A 101 -3.72 -20.49 -2.91
C LEU A 101 -5.05 -21.16 -2.56
N THR A 102 -5.40 -21.15 -1.27
CA THR A 102 -6.73 -21.58 -0.83
C THR A 102 -7.82 -20.64 -1.33
N SER A 103 -9.06 -21.11 -1.45
CA SER A 103 -10.18 -20.27 -1.93
C SER A 103 -10.33 -18.96 -1.15
N ARG A 104 -10.14 -19.00 0.19
CA ARG A 104 -10.19 -17.80 1.04
C ARG A 104 -9.04 -16.83 0.74
N GLN A 105 -7.83 -17.36 0.53
CA GLN A 105 -6.69 -16.52 0.16
C GLN A 105 -6.85 -15.91 -1.24
N ILE A 106 -7.43 -16.65 -2.19
CA ILE A 106 -7.76 -16.12 -3.51
C ILE A 106 -8.75 -14.95 -3.37
N GLU A 107 -9.82 -15.13 -2.61
CA GLU A 107 -10.81 -14.09 -2.35
C GLU A 107 -10.17 -12.83 -1.73
N TRP A 108 -9.28 -13.01 -0.75
CA TRP A 108 -8.60 -11.90 -0.08
C TRP A 108 -7.54 -11.20 -0.93
N TYR A 109 -6.72 -11.95 -1.66
CA TYR A 109 -5.58 -11.38 -2.37
C TYR A 109 -5.88 -10.96 -3.81
N THR A 110 -6.98 -11.41 -4.41
CA THR A 110 -7.37 -10.96 -5.75
C THR A 110 -7.57 -9.44 -5.83
N PRO A 111 -8.30 -8.79 -4.90
CA PRO A 111 -8.41 -7.33 -4.88
C PRO A 111 -7.06 -6.64 -4.70
N TYR A 112 -6.18 -7.18 -3.85
CA TYR A 112 -4.84 -6.61 -3.65
C TYR A 112 -4.00 -6.68 -4.93
N LEU A 113 -3.96 -7.83 -5.60
CA LEU A 113 -3.20 -7.95 -6.86
C LEU A 113 -3.81 -7.06 -7.95
N ASN A 114 -5.13 -6.92 -8.02
CA ASN A 114 -5.78 -6.02 -8.97
C ASN A 114 -5.44 -4.55 -8.69
N TYR A 115 -5.33 -4.16 -7.42
CA TYR A 115 -4.82 -2.86 -7.02
C TYR A 115 -3.38 -2.63 -7.51
N GLU A 116 -2.47 -3.59 -7.32
CA GLU A 116 -1.08 -3.47 -7.81
C GLU A 116 -1.00 -3.35 -9.33
N LYS A 117 -1.84 -4.10 -10.05
CA LYS A 117 -1.94 -3.99 -11.52
C LYS A 117 -2.46 -2.62 -11.94
N ALA A 118 -3.41 -2.06 -11.19
CA ALA A 118 -3.91 -0.72 -11.45
C ALA A 118 -2.84 0.34 -11.17
N LEU A 119 -2.11 0.19 -10.07
CA LEU A 119 -1.01 1.08 -9.71
C LEU A 119 0.07 1.06 -10.78
N LEU A 120 0.51 -0.12 -11.24
CA LEU A 120 1.44 -0.24 -12.37
C LEU A 120 0.89 0.46 -13.63
N SER A 121 -0.37 0.22 -13.97
CA SER A 121 -1.00 0.85 -15.16
C SER A 121 -1.05 2.38 -15.03
N PHE A 122 -1.23 2.90 -13.82
CA PHE A 122 -1.20 4.33 -13.55
C PHE A 122 0.19 4.94 -13.79
N TYR A 123 1.25 4.27 -13.33
CA TYR A 123 2.64 4.66 -13.61
C TYR A 123 3.01 4.51 -15.10
N GLN A 124 2.30 3.66 -15.84
CA GLN A 124 2.39 3.53 -17.30
C GLN A 124 1.48 4.53 -18.06
N GLU A 125 0.80 5.42 -17.33
CA GLU A 125 -0.12 6.43 -17.87
C GLU A 125 -1.37 5.87 -18.57
N ASP A 126 -1.70 4.59 -18.36
CA ASP A 126 -2.94 3.97 -18.83
C ASP A 126 -4.06 4.18 -17.80
N TYR A 127 -4.61 5.40 -17.78
CA TYR A 127 -5.60 5.82 -16.78
C TYR A 127 -6.95 5.12 -16.94
N HIS A 128 -7.37 4.77 -18.16
CA HIS A 128 -8.61 4.02 -18.38
C HIS A 128 -8.49 2.61 -17.80
N LYS A 129 -7.40 1.89 -18.10
CA LYS A 129 -7.14 0.58 -17.51
C LYS A 129 -6.96 0.64 -15.99
N THR A 130 -6.35 1.72 -15.49
CA THR A 130 -6.28 1.98 -14.04
C THR A 130 -7.66 2.01 -13.43
N ILE A 131 -8.59 2.77 -14.01
CA ILE A 131 -9.97 2.89 -13.52
C ILE A 131 -10.67 1.54 -13.51
N ASP A 132 -10.57 0.76 -14.60
CA ASP A 132 -11.20 -0.56 -14.71
C ASP A 132 -10.68 -1.55 -13.64
N LEU A 133 -9.37 -1.58 -13.43
CA LEU A 133 -8.73 -2.46 -12.44
C LEU A 133 -9.04 -2.03 -11.00
N VAL A 134 -9.10 -0.72 -10.75
CA VAL A 134 -9.51 -0.20 -9.44
C VAL A 134 -10.99 -0.49 -9.17
N ASP A 135 -11.86 -0.38 -10.17
CA ASP A 135 -13.27 -0.76 -9.99
C ASP A 135 -13.41 -2.23 -9.60
N ASN A 136 -12.68 -3.12 -10.27
CA ASN A 136 -12.65 -4.52 -9.88
C ASN A 136 -12.12 -4.72 -8.44
N THR A 137 -11.10 -3.96 -8.04
CA THR A 137 -10.56 -3.98 -6.68
C THR A 137 -11.64 -3.60 -5.65
N ILE A 138 -12.34 -2.49 -5.88
CA ILE A 138 -13.34 -1.93 -4.96
C ILE A 138 -14.55 -2.85 -4.85
N GLU A 139 -15.07 -3.33 -5.97
CA GLU A 139 -16.28 -4.17 -6.01
C GLU A 139 -16.10 -5.52 -5.33
N ASN A 140 -14.89 -6.06 -5.36
CA ASN A 140 -14.56 -7.38 -4.80
C ASN A 140 -13.78 -7.29 -3.48
N TYR A 141 -13.69 -6.12 -2.86
CA TYR A 141 -12.88 -5.92 -1.66
C TYR A 141 -13.48 -6.64 -0.44
N THR A 142 -12.74 -7.59 0.12
CA THR A 142 -13.21 -8.45 1.24
C THR A 142 -12.25 -8.48 2.44
N ALA A 143 -11.16 -7.72 2.40
CA ALA A 143 -10.20 -7.69 3.49
C ALA A 143 -10.72 -6.88 4.69
N GLU A 144 -10.26 -7.25 5.88
CA GLU A 144 -10.71 -6.67 7.15
C GLU A 144 -10.27 -5.22 7.34
N LEU A 145 -9.10 -4.86 6.85
CA LEU A 145 -8.58 -3.49 6.87
C LEU A 145 -8.92 -2.82 5.55
N ASP A 146 -9.41 -1.59 5.59
CA ASP A 146 -9.82 -0.82 4.41
C ASP A 146 -8.72 0.13 3.89
N ILE A 147 -7.49 0.01 4.39
CA ILE A 147 -6.35 0.85 3.99
C ILE A 147 -6.10 0.75 2.47
N ILE A 148 -6.14 -0.46 1.89
CA ILE A 148 -5.98 -0.63 0.44
C ILE A 148 -7.22 -0.12 -0.30
N LEU A 149 -8.41 -0.30 0.26
CA LEU A 149 -9.63 0.28 -0.31
C LEU A 149 -9.54 1.82 -0.38
N GLY A 150 -8.96 2.45 0.64
CA GLY A 150 -8.68 3.90 0.64
C GLY A 150 -7.66 4.30 -0.42
N ASN A 151 -6.58 3.54 -0.57
CA ASN A 151 -5.60 3.76 -1.62
C ASN A 151 -6.18 3.52 -3.03
N ALA A 152 -7.10 2.57 -3.18
CA ALA A 152 -7.82 2.32 -4.42
C ALA A 152 -8.70 3.51 -4.79
N TYR A 153 -9.52 4.03 -3.86
CA TYR A 153 -10.29 5.25 -4.12
C TYR A 153 -9.42 6.45 -4.45
N LEU A 154 -8.30 6.64 -3.76
CA LEU A 154 -7.34 7.70 -4.08
C LEU A 154 -6.82 7.55 -5.52
N LEU A 155 -6.32 6.35 -5.87
CA LEU A 155 -5.77 6.07 -7.20
C LEU A 155 -6.81 6.30 -8.31
N LYS A 156 -8.06 5.90 -8.06
CA LYS A 156 -9.18 6.16 -8.98
C LYS A 156 -9.41 7.65 -9.18
N GLY A 157 -9.41 8.42 -8.09
CA GLY A 157 -9.59 9.87 -8.15
C GLY A 157 -8.48 10.54 -8.94
N MET A 158 -7.23 10.12 -8.71
CA MET A 158 -6.07 10.61 -9.45
C MET A 158 -6.16 10.28 -10.93
N ALA A 159 -6.60 9.07 -11.29
CA ALA A 159 -6.81 8.68 -12.69
C ALA A 159 -7.91 9.52 -13.35
N TYR A 160 -9.03 9.81 -12.67
CA TYR A 160 -10.07 10.69 -13.19
C TYR A 160 -9.60 12.12 -13.38
N ASP A 161 -8.78 12.67 -12.47
CA ASP A 161 -8.18 13.99 -12.68
C ASP A 161 -7.29 14.00 -13.94
N LYS A 162 -6.58 12.90 -14.26
CA LYS A 162 -5.73 12.79 -15.45
C LYS A 162 -6.49 12.65 -16.77
N ILE A 163 -7.78 12.33 -16.74
CA ILE A 163 -8.67 12.28 -17.91
C ILE A 163 -9.73 13.41 -17.89
N ASP A 164 -9.45 14.48 -17.13
CA ASP A 164 -10.30 15.68 -17.01
C ASP A 164 -11.72 15.44 -16.44
N GLU A 165 -11.96 14.30 -15.78
CA GLU A 165 -13.23 13.93 -15.16
C GLU A 165 -13.30 14.38 -13.69
N ARG A 166 -13.06 15.67 -13.45
CA ARG A 166 -12.90 16.25 -12.10
C ARG A 166 -14.05 15.97 -11.13
N GLY A 167 -15.29 15.90 -11.62
CA GLY A 167 -16.46 15.56 -10.79
C GLY A 167 -16.33 14.18 -10.16
N ARG A 168 -16.00 13.17 -10.98
CA ARG A 168 -15.79 11.79 -10.55
C ARG A 168 -14.54 11.65 -9.68
N ALA A 169 -13.49 12.43 -9.97
CA ALA A 169 -12.31 12.47 -9.13
C ALA A 169 -12.65 12.87 -7.68
N LYS A 170 -13.41 13.97 -7.51
CA LYS A 170 -13.85 14.44 -6.19
C LYS A 170 -14.72 13.43 -5.45
N GLU A 171 -15.63 12.74 -6.14
CA GLU A 171 -16.41 11.65 -5.54
C GLU A 171 -15.51 10.56 -4.97
N CYS A 172 -14.47 10.16 -5.70
CA CYS A 172 -13.50 9.16 -5.24
C CYS A 172 -12.72 9.66 -4.02
N TYR A 173 -12.25 10.91 -4.02
CA TYR A 173 -11.55 11.49 -2.86
C TYR A 173 -12.44 11.57 -1.63
N HIS A 174 -13.72 11.92 -1.77
CA HIS A 174 -14.67 11.88 -0.65
C HIS A 174 -14.86 10.46 -0.10
N LYS A 175 -14.98 9.45 -0.96
CA LYS A 175 -15.04 8.04 -0.53
C LYS A 175 -13.77 7.60 0.21
N CYS A 176 -12.59 7.98 -0.29
CA CYS A 176 -11.31 7.73 0.37
C CYS A 176 -11.28 8.31 1.79
N ILE A 177 -11.69 9.59 1.95
CA ILE A 177 -11.70 10.27 3.26
C ILE A 177 -12.73 9.66 4.22
N ALA A 178 -13.87 9.19 3.70
CA ALA A 178 -14.95 8.65 4.52
C ALA A 178 -14.62 7.32 5.21
N LEU A 179 -13.55 6.62 4.79
CA LEU A 179 -13.10 5.38 5.43
C LEU A 179 -12.49 5.60 6.82
N ASP A 180 -11.97 6.79 7.10
CA ASP A 180 -11.41 7.16 8.41
C ASP A 180 -10.34 6.19 8.96
N ASN A 181 -9.48 5.70 8.07
CA ASN A 181 -8.55 4.59 8.34
C ASN A 181 -7.09 5.01 8.58
N PHE A 182 -6.86 6.28 8.91
CA PHE A 182 -5.55 6.85 9.22
C PHE A 182 -4.49 6.73 8.12
N SER A 183 -4.86 6.34 6.90
CA SER A 183 -3.92 6.18 5.80
C SER A 183 -3.42 7.53 5.28
N GLY A 184 -2.19 7.56 4.75
CA GLY A 184 -1.67 8.69 4.00
C GLY A 184 -2.50 9.00 2.75
N ALA A 185 -3.29 8.02 2.27
CA ALA A 185 -4.19 8.22 1.15
C ALA A 185 -5.30 9.24 1.46
N MET A 186 -5.84 9.23 2.68
CA MET A 186 -6.84 10.22 3.11
C MET A 186 -6.29 11.64 3.14
N ILE A 187 -5.03 11.80 3.58
CA ILE A 187 -4.36 13.11 3.62
C ILE A 187 -4.23 13.64 2.20
N LYS A 188 -3.71 12.82 1.28
CA LYS A 188 -3.61 13.18 -0.15
C LYS A 188 -4.97 13.48 -0.77
N ALA A 189 -6.00 12.70 -0.44
CA ALA A 189 -7.35 12.94 -0.95
C ALA A 189 -7.90 14.30 -0.49
N LYS A 190 -7.63 14.73 0.76
CA LYS A 190 -8.01 16.07 1.25
C LYS A 190 -7.31 17.16 0.46
N ASP A 191 -6.03 17.01 0.18
CA ASP A 191 -5.27 17.94 -0.65
C ASP A 191 -5.83 17.97 -2.08
N TYR A 192 -6.13 16.80 -2.64
CA TYR A 192 -6.62 16.68 -4.01
C TYR A 192 -8.07 17.12 -4.21
N LEU A 193 -8.85 17.29 -3.14
CA LEU A 193 -10.14 17.98 -3.23
C LEU A 193 -9.97 19.48 -3.51
N GLN A 194 -8.93 20.09 -2.96
CA GLN A 194 -8.64 21.53 -3.13
C GLN A 194 -8.01 21.81 -4.50
N GLN A 195 -7.06 20.98 -4.92
CA GLN A 195 -6.38 21.10 -6.20
C GLN A 195 -6.38 19.74 -6.92
N PRO A 196 -6.65 19.65 -8.23
CA PRO A 196 -6.59 18.35 -8.89
C PRO A 196 -5.19 17.74 -8.83
N TYR A 197 -5.10 16.43 -8.97
CA TYR A 197 -3.84 15.76 -9.22
C TYR A 197 -3.34 16.10 -10.63
N ILE A 198 -2.20 16.78 -10.74
CA ILE A 198 -1.66 17.27 -12.03
C ILE A 198 -0.26 16.68 -12.33
N ARG A 199 0.36 15.90 -11.43
CA ARG A 199 1.81 15.67 -11.49
C ARG A 199 2.28 15.17 -12.87
N ASN A 200 3.28 15.90 -13.39
CA ASN A 200 4.11 15.64 -14.56
C ASN A 200 5.16 14.57 -14.26
#